data_AF-A0AAQ4CZA2-F1
#
_entry.id   AF-A0AAQ4CZA2-F1
#
_cell.length_a   1.000
_cell.length_b   1.000
_cell.length_c   1.000
_cell.angle_alpha   90.00
_cell.angle_beta   90.00
_cell.angle_gamma   90.00
#
_symmetry.space_group_name_H-M   'P 1'
#
loop_
_entity.id
_entity.type
_entity.pdbx_description
1 polymer ?
#
loop_
_entity_poly.entity_id
_entity_poly.type
_entity_poly.pdbx_seq_one_letter_code
_entity_poly.pdbx_strand_id
1 'polypeptide(L)'
;MNSVLQKLCAGEIACWRVSVLEKLRAGETPCWRNSVFKKFRIGETPCWRNSALEKLRVGETPRWETPRWRNSMLEKLRVGETPSCRNSALVKFRAGGTPRWKNYVLEKLRAGETPRWRSSAQEKLRAGETPRLRNCVGETALEKLCV
;
A
#
# COMPACT_ATOMS: atom_id res chain seq x y z
N MET A 1 -15.81 -16.49 -3.16
CA MET A 1 -16.46 -16.47 -1.83
C MET A 1 -16.75 -15.03 -1.41
N ASN A 2 -17.95 -14.81 -0.86
CA ASN A 2 -18.31 -13.60 -0.13
C ASN A 2 -18.33 -13.98 1.35
N SER A 3 -17.54 -13.32 2.20
CA SER A 3 -17.42 -13.72 3.60
C SER A 3 -17.27 -12.53 4.53
N VAL A 4 -18.02 -12.57 5.63
CA VAL A 4 -17.91 -11.64 6.76
C VAL A 4 -17.38 -12.43 7.94
N LEU A 5 -16.15 -12.13 8.38
CA LEU A 5 -15.51 -12.85 9.47
C LEU A 5 -14.86 -11.86 10.44
N GLN A 6 -15.01 -12.07 11.75
CA GLN A 6 -14.31 -11.22 12.71
C GLN A 6 -12.80 -11.46 12.72
N LYS A 7 -12.39 -12.73 12.65
CA LYS A 7 -10.99 -13.16 12.61
C LYS A 7 -10.84 -14.29 11.60
N LEU A 8 -9.80 -14.20 10.78
CA LEU A 8 -9.38 -15.28 9.91
C LEU A 8 -7.86 -15.43 10.02
N CYS A 9 -7.40 -16.66 9.99
CA CYS A 9 -6.01 -17.03 9.78
C CYS A 9 -6.00 -17.90 8.53
N ALA A 10 -5.40 -17.41 7.44
CA ALA A 10 -5.31 -18.15 6.19
C ALA A 10 -3.83 -18.46 5.92
N GLY A 11 -3.51 -19.76 5.80
CA GLY A 11 -2.17 -20.22 5.45
C GLY A 11 -1.90 -20.10 3.96
N GLU A 12 -2.89 -20.47 3.12
CA GLU A 12 -2.72 -20.69 1.68
C GLU A 12 -3.29 -19.57 0.79
N ILE A 13 -2.91 -19.61 -0.49
CA ILE A 13 -3.38 -18.75 -1.59
C ILE A 13 -4.92 -18.73 -1.65
N ALA A 14 -5.51 -17.62 -1.21
CA ALA A 14 -6.96 -17.43 -1.20
C ALA A 14 -7.37 -16.23 -2.06
N CYS A 15 -8.25 -16.49 -3.04
CA CYS A 15 -8.87 -15.48 -3.90
C CYS A 15 -10.28 -15.14 -3.42
N TRP A 16 -10.46 -13.98 -2.80
CA TRP A 16 -11.74 -13.53 -2.29
C TRP A 16 -12.40 -12.49 -3.19
N ARG A 17 -13.70 -12.67 -3.45
CA ARG A 17 -14.45 -11.75 -4.31
C ARG A 17 -14.97 -10.57 -3.49
N VAL A 18 -15.59 -10.83 -2.34
CA VAL A 18 -16.02 -9.80 -1.38
C VAL A 18 -15.67 -10.25 0.02
N SER A 19 -14.96 -9.42 0.79
CA SER A 19 -14.57 -9.77 2.15
C SER A 19 -14.66 -8.58 3.09
N VAL A 20 -15.34 -8.76 4.22
CA VAL A 20 -15.31 -7.80 5.33
C VAL A 20 -14.74 -8.51 6.54
N LEU A 21 -13.54 -8.12 6.96
CA LEU A 21 -12.93 -8.72 8.15
C LEU A 21 -12.36 -7.71 9.11
N GLU A 22 -12.53 -7.96 10.40
CA GLU A 22 -11.98 -7.07 11.41
C GLU A 22 -10.47 -7.28 11.59
N LYS A 23 -10.05 -8.55 11.65
CA LYS A 23 -8.64 -8.95 11.81
C LYS A 23 -8.31 -10.13 10.89
N LEU A 24 -7.21 -10.04 10.15
CA LEU A 24 -6.68 -11.20 9.41
C LEU A 24 -5.15 -11.26 9.52
N ARG A 25 -4.67 -12.48 9.71
CA ARG A 25 -3.27 -12.89 9.53
C ARG A 25 -3.21 -13.87 8.36
N ALA A 26 -2.60 -13.45 7.26
CA ALA A 26 -2.36 -14.31 6.13
C ALA A 26 -0.87 -14.63 6.02
N GLY A 27 -0.54 -15.89 5.81
CA GLY A 27 0.83 -16.34 5.52
C GLY A 27 1.19 -16.00 4.08
N GLU A 28 0.51 -16.65 3.14
CA GLU A 28 0.79 -16.61 1.71
C GLU A 28 -0.07 -15.62 0.91
N THR A 29 0.25 -15.49 -0.40
CA THR A 29 -0.22 -14.53 -1.41
C THR A 29 -1.74 -14.43 -1.61
N PRO A 30 -2.44 -13.53 -0.91
CA PRO A 30 -3.88 -13.48 -0.98
C PRO A 30 -4.36 -12.39 -1.95
N CYS A 31 -5.39 -12.71 -2.72
CA CYS A 31 -5.96 -11.83 -3.73
C CYS A 31 -7.38 -11.41 -3.35
N TRP A 32 -7.66 -10.10 -3.28
CA TRP A 32 -9.00 -9.58 -3.00
C TRP A 32 -9.48 -8.65 -4.08
N ARG A 33 -10.76 -8.79 -4.47
CA ARG A 33 -11.41 -7.92 -5.47
C ARG A 33 -12.18 -6.75 -4.88
N ASN A 34 -12.83 -6.94 -3.75
CA ASN A 34 -13.60 -5.94 -3.02
C ASN A 34 -13.46 -6.25 -1.54
N SER A 35 -12.88 -5.36 -0.75
CA SER A 35 -12.60 -5.75 0.61
C SER A 35 -12.42 -4.61 1.60
N VAL A 36 -12.90 -4.83 2.83
CA VAL A 36 -12.86 -3.84 3.91
C VAL A 36 -12.27 -4.47 5.16
N PHE A 37 -11.23 -3.85 5.72
CA PHE A 37 -10.59 -4.33 6.94
C PHE A 37 -10.20 -3.24 7.92
N LYS A 38 -10.21 -3.59 9.20
CA LYS A 38 -9.61 -2.74 10.24
C LYS A 38 -8.13 -3.04 10.43
N LYS A 39 -7.74 -4.28 10.72
CA LYS A 39 -6.33 -4.63 11.05
C LYS A 39 -5.84 -5.86 10.30
N PHE A 40 -4.74 -5.72 9.60
CA PHE A 40 -4.23 -6.76 8.73
C PHE A 40 -2.73 -6.97 8.87
N ARG A 41 -2.29 -8.23 8.89
CA ARG A 41 -0.88 -8.64 8.80
C ARG A 41 -0.70 -9.72 7.74
N ILE A 42 0.26 -9.51 6.84
CA ILE A 42 0.57 -10.44 5.75
C ILE A 42 2.04 -10.78 5.84
N GLY A 43 2.37 -12.06 5.74
CA GLY A 43 3.75 -12.51 5.53
C GLY A 43 4.25 -12.08 4.16
N GLU A 44 3.52 -12.49 3.11
CA GLU A 44 3.95 -12.38 1.70
C GLU A 44 3.19 -11.32 0.87
N THR A 45 3.11 -11.49 -0.46
CA THR A 45 2.61 -10.51 -1.42
C THR A 45 1.09 -10.52 -1.61
N PRO A 46 0.39 -9.46 -1.19
CA PRO A 46 -1.02 -9.34 -1.52
C PRO A 46 -1.30 -8.61 -2.82
N CYS A 47 -2.39 -9.02 -3.46
CA CYS A 47 -3.01 -8.30 -4.56
C CYS A 47 -4.41 -7.81 -4.15
N TRP A 48 -4.60 -6.49 -4.15
CA TRP A 48 -5.87 -5.87 -3.80
C TRP A 48 -6.40 -5.05 -4.96
N ARG A 49 -7.67 -5.27 -5.28
CA ARG A 49 -8.50 -4.38 -6.07
C ARG A 49 -9.60 -3.86 -5.16
N ASN A 50 -9.90 -2.57 -5.28
CA ASN A 50 -10.98 -1.87 -4.56
C ASN A 50 -11.06 -2.23 -3.06
N SER A 51 -10.12 -1.71 -2.28
CA SER A 51 -9.98 -2.07 -0.86
C SER A 51 -9.95 -0.86 0.07
N ALA A 52 -10.56 -0.99 1.24
CA ALA A 52 -10.49 -0.01 2.32
C ALA A 52 -9.86 -0.67 3.55
N LEU A 53 -8.68 -0.20 3.98
CA LEU A 53 -7.99 -0.74 5.15
C LEU A 53 -7.57 0.35 6.15
N GLU A 54 -7.90 0.20 7.42
CA GLU A 54 -7.41 1.14 8.43
C GLU A 54 -5.91 0.91 8.72
N LYS A 55 -5.50 -0.33 8.98
CA LYS A 55 -4.11 -0.68 9.32
C LYS A 55 -3.64 -1.93 8.58
N LEU A 56 -2.63 -1.79 7.72
CA LEU A 56 -1.99 -2.89 6.99
C LEU A 56 -0.49 -2.96 7.31
N ARG A 57 -0.02 -4.15 7.65
CA ARG A 57 1.40 -4.49 7.72
C ARG A 57 1.68 -5.65 6.77
N VAL A 58 2.57 -5.42 5.83
CA VAL A 58 3.11 -6.45 4.93
C VAL A 58 4.55 -6.71 5.36
N GLY A 59 4.90 -7.99 5.52
CA GLY A 59 6.23 -8.46 5.87
C GLY A 59 7.22 -8.32 4.72
N GLU A 60 8.30 -9.09 4.81
CA GLU A 60 9.28 -9.21 3.73
C GLU A 60 8.67 -10.01 2.59
N THR A 61 8.67 -9.39 1.42
CA THR A 61 8.23 -10.03 0.18
C THR A 61 9.48 -10.57 -0.52
N PRO A 62 9.41 -11.70 -1.24
CA PRO A 62 10.48 -12.06 -2.14
C PRO A 62 10.59 -11.01 -3.27
N ARG A 63 11.81 -10.56 -3.59
CA ARG A 63 12.14 -9.51 -4.58
C ARG A 63 11.43 -9.62 -5.93
N TRP A 64 10.96 -10.81 -6.31
CA TRP A 64 10.31 -11.11 -7.58
C TRP A 64 8.79 -10.87 -7.58
N GLU A 65 8.18 -10.75 -6.40
CA GLU A 65 6.76 -10.47 -6.26
C GLU A 65 6.56 -9.09 -5.62
N THR A 66 5.77 -8.25 -6.27
CA THR A 66 5.48 -6.90 -5.80
C THR A 66 4.04 -6.83 -5.36
N PRO A 67 3.73 -6.39 -4.13
CA PRO A 67 2.36 -6.21 -3.71
C PRO A 67 1.68 -5.13 -4.56
N ARG A 68 0.48 -5.44 -5.04
CA ARG A 68 -0.27 -4.59 -5.97
C ARG A 68 -1.55 -4.09 -5.33
N TRP A 69 -1.68 -2.76 -5.24
CA TRP A 69 -2.90 -2.09 -4.79
C TRP A 69 -3.50 -1.27 -5.91
N ARG A 70 -4.81 -1.44 -6.14
CA ARG A 70 -5.57 -0.67 -7.12
C ARG A 70 -6.87 -0.18 -6.49
N ASN A 71 -7.16 1.12 -6.62
CA ASN A 71 -8.37 1.74 -6.07
C ASN A 71 -8.47 1.48 -4.56
N SER A 72 -7.38 1.73 -3.83
CA SER A 72 -7.30 1.41 -2.40
C SER A 72 -7.27 2.67 -1.54
N MET A 73 -8.01 2.65 -0.45
CA MET A 73 -7.93 3.65 0.61
C MET A 73 -7.30 3.01 1.85
N LEU A 74 -6.18 3.55 2.35
CA LEU A 74 -5.65 3.10 3.62
C LEU A 74 -5.21 4.21 4.58
N GLU A 75 -5.51 4.05 5.86
CA GLU A 75 -5.07 5.05 6.85
C GLU A 75 -3.58 4.86 7.21
N LYS A 76 -3.17 3.62 7.48
CA LYS A 76 -1.79 3.29 7.88
C LYS A 76 -1.27 2.06 7.15
N LEU A 77 -0.23 2.25 6.35
CA LEU A 77 0.44 1.19 5.60
C LEU A 77 1.92 1.09 5.99
N ARG A 78 2.37 -0.12 6.34
CA ARG A 78 3.78 -0.47 6.51
C ARG A 78 4.13 -1.63 5.59
N VAL A 79 5.16 -1.47 4.78
CA VAL A 79 5.65 -2.47 3.84
C VAL A 79 7.16 -2.59 4.00
N GLY A 80 7.69 -3.81 4.03
CA GLY A 80 9.14 -4.03 4.04
C GLY A 80 9.78 -3.58 2.72
N GLU A 81 9.24 -4.02 1.59
CA GLU A 81 9.84 -3.81 0.27
C GLU A 81 9.09 -2.82 -0.66
N THR A 82 9.07 -3.11 -1.98
CA THR A 82 8.71 -2.23 -3.11
C THR A 82 7.27 -2.43 -3.60
N PRO A 83 6.27 -1.73 -3.05
CA PRO A 83 4.91 -1.88 -3.53
C PRO A 83 4.62 -1.13 -4.83
N SER A 84 3.63 -1.65 -5.56
CA SER A 84 3.02 -0.95 -6.69
C SER A 84 1.58 -0.55 -6.37
N CYS A 85 1.32 0.75 -6.33
CA CYS A 85 0.00 1.30 -6.03
C CYS A 85 -0.54 2.09 -7.22
N ARG A 86 -1.85 1.98 -7.48
CA ARG A 86 -2.53 2.75 -8.52
C ARG A 86 -3.86 3.29 -8.01
N ASN A 87 -4.08 4.59 -8.20
CA ASN A 87 -5.30 5.29 -7.83
C ASN A 87 -5.64 5.00 -6.35
N SER A 88 -4.81 5.49 -5.44
CA SER A 88 -4.93 5.12 -4.02
C SER A 88 -4.76 6.34 -3.11
N ALA A 89 -5.51 6.38 -2.03
CA ALA A 89 -5.43 7.43 -1.02
C ALA A 89 -4.87 6.85 0.27
N LEU A 90 -3.91 7.56 0.85
CA LEU A 90 -3.23 7.13 2.06
C LEU A 90 -3.04 8.27 3.05
N VAL A 91 -3.08 7.98 4.35
CA VAL A 91 -2.75 9.00 5.37
C VAL A 91 -1.29 8.85 5.79
N LYS A 92 -0.87 7.65 6.21
CA LYS A 92 0.50 7.37 6.67
C LYS A 92 1.07 6.14 5.97
N PHE A 93 2.21 6.32 5.33
CA PHE A 93 2.92 5.25 4.65
C PHE A 93 4.37 5.14 5.11
N ARG A 94 4.81 3.91 5.37
CA ARG A 94 6.22 3.57 5.60
C ARG A 94 6.63 2.41 4.69
N ALA A 95 7.64 2.61 3.85
CA ALA A 95 8.31 1.53 3.11
C ALA A 95 9.80 1.50 3.41
N GLY A 96 10.37 0.30 3.45
CA GLY A 96 11.82 0.12 3.41
C GLY A 96 12.39 0.32 2.01
N GLY A 97 11.76 -0.28 0.98
CA GLY A 97 12.23 -0.19 -0.41
C GLY A 97 11.66 0.99 -1.22
N THR A 98 11.97 1.01 -2.51
CA THR A 98 11.48 1.89 -3.59
C THR A 98 10.03 1.62 -4.03
N PRO A 99 9.01 2.38 -3.61
CA PRO A 99 7.64 2.13 -4.03
C PRO A 99 7.32 2.85 -5.36
N ARG A 100 6.42 2.26 -6.17
CA ARG A 100 5.98 2.81 -7.47
C ARG A 100 4.49 3.13 -7.47
N TRP A 101 4.14 4.37 -7.81
CA TRP A 101 2.77 4.84 -7.69
C TRP A 101 2.29 5.63 -8.88
N LYS A 102 0.99 5.50 -9.15
CA LYS A 102 0.28 6.24 -10.18
C LYS A 102 -1.02 6.80 -9.60
N ASN A 103 -1.16 8.12 -9.58
CA ASN A 103 -2.32 8.86 -9.06
C ASN A 103 -2.60 8.54 -7.59
N TYR A 104 -2.15 9.41 -6.68
CA TYR A 104 -2.36 9.19 -5.25
C TYR A 104 -2.46 10.49 -4.48
N VAL A 105 -3.08 10.39 -3.31
CA VAL A 105 -3.12 11.43 -2.29
C VAL A 105 -2.49 10.85 -1.02
N LEU A 106 -1.48 11.52 -0.46
CA LEU A 106 -0.78 11.05 0.73
C LEU A 106 -0.34 12.18 1.66
N GLU A 107 -0.84 12.19 2.90
CA GLU A 107 -0.38 13.17 3.90
C GLU A 107 1.09 12.96 4.31
N LYS A 108 1.46 11.74 4.73
CA LYS A 108 2.78 11.46 5.36
C LYS A 108 3.46 10.22 4.80
N LEU A 109 4.58 10.41 4.09
CA LEU A 109 5.45 9.33 3.60
C LEU A 109 6.77 9.25 4.38
N ARG A 110 7.19 8.03 4.72
CA ARG A 110 8.58 7.68 5.03
C ARG A 110 9.04 6.52 4.15
N ALA A 111 9.92 6.77 3.19
CA ALA A 111 10.54 5.73 2.36
C ALA A 111 12.04 5.64 2.67
N GLY A 112 12.56 4.43 2.81
CA GLY A 112 14.00 4.19 2.97
C GLY A 112 14.77 4.53 1.69
N GLU A 113 14.23 4.17 0.54
CA GLU A 113 14.84 4.40 -0.79
C GLU A 113 14.03 5.38 -1.65
N THR A 114 14.56 5.70 -2.84
CA THR A 114 13.97 6.58 -3.87
C THR A 114 12.58 6.13 -4.35
N PRO A 115 11.48 6.81 -4.00
CA PRO A 115 10.16 6.47 -4.53
C PRO A 115 9.95 7.06 -5.94
N ARG A 116 9.15 6.38 -6.77
CA ARG A 116 8.78 6.84 -8.12
C ARG A 116 7.28 7.13 -8.23
N TRP A 117 6.95 8.33 -8.70
CA TRP A 117 5.59 8.83 -8.73
C TRP A 117 5.24 9.43 -10.09
N ARG A 118 4.04 9.14 -10.59
CA ARG A 118 3.52 9.77 -11.82
C ARG A 118 2.65 11.00 -11.54
N SER A 119 1.75 10.91 -10.58
CA SER A 119 0.87 12.00 -10.18
C SER A 119 0.58 11.90 -8.69
N SER A 120 0.82 12.97 -7.94
CA SER A 120 0.79 13.02 -6.49
C SER A 120 0.12 14.26 -5.92
N ALA A 121 -0.57 14.11 -4.79
CA ALA A 121 -0.90 15.19 -3.88
C ALA A 121 -0.36 14.86 -2.48
N GLN A 122 0.57 15.65 -1.92
CA GLN A 122 1.21 15.33 -0.62
C GLN A 122 1.54 16.53 0.26
N GLU A 123 1.47 16.33 1.58
CA GLU A 123 1.81 17.37 2.58
C GLU A 123 3.21 17.18 3.18
N LYS A 124 3.65 15.94 3.43
CA LYS A 124 4.93 15.66 4.12
C LYS A 124 5.65 14.43 3.57
N LEU A 125 6.81 14.65 2.97
CA LEU A 125 7.68 13.62 2.39
C LEU A 125 9.02 13.53 3.11
N ARG A 126 9.39 12.32 3.55
CA ARG A 126 10.77 11.97 3.93
C ARG A 126 11.20 10.74 3.16
N ALA A 127 12.16 10.89 2.27
CA ALA A 127 12.80 9.80 1.54
C ALA A 127 14.30 9.83 1.86
N GLY A 128 14.94 8.66 1.96
CA GLY A 128 16.39 8.57 2.15
C GLY A 128 17.19 9.12 0.96
N GLU A 129 16.56 9.18 -0.21
CA GLU A 129 17.14 9.67 -1.47
C GLU A 129 16.14 10.51 -2.26
N THR A 130 16.63 11.17 -3.32
CA THR A 130 15.89 12.10 -4.19
C THR A 130 14.73 11.40 -4.92
N PRO A 131 13.45 11.70 -4.63
CA PRO A 131 12.31 11.10 -5.31
C PRO A 131 12.21 11.52 -6.77
N ARG A 132 11.66 10.64 -7.64
CA ARG A 132 11.27 11.02 -9.01
C ARG A 132 9.79 11.38 -9.06
N LEU A 133 9.49 12.66 -9.28
CA LEU A 133 8.14 13.23 -9.34
C LEU A 133 7.89 13.78 -10.76
N ARG A 134 6.74 13.46 -11.36
CA ARG A 134 6.32 14.04 -12.65
C ARG A 134 5.27 15.14 -12.46
N ASN A 135 4.11 14.79 -11.89
CA ASN A 135 3.06 15.76 -11.61
C ASN A 135 2.79 15.76 -10.10
N CYS A 136 3.23 16.77 -9.37
CA CYS A 136 3.10 16.84 -7.92
C CYS A 136 2.31 18.07 -7.48
N VAL A 137 1.51 17.94 -6.42
CA VAL A 137 0.79 19.07 -5.78
C VAL A 137 0.95 18.97 -4.27
N GLY A 138 1.47 20.02 -3.64
CA GLY A 138 1.49 20.17 -2.18
C GLY A 138 2.81 20.66 -1.61
N GLU A 139 2.78 21.10 -0.35
CA GLU A 139 3.92 21.68 0.35
C GLU A 139 5.01 20.63 0.54
N THR A 140 6.00 20.63 -0.33
CA THR A 140 7.20 19.83 -0.15
C THR A 140 8.38 20.76 0.00
N ALA A 141 9.27 20.49 0.97
CA ALA A 141 10.60 21.12 1.01
C ALA A 141 11.48 20.73 -0.21
N LEU A 142 10.89 20.08 -1.22
CA LEU A 142 11.47 19.49 -2.41
C LEU A 142 10.72 19.95 -3.68
N GLU A 143 10.08 21.12 -3.66
CA GLU A 143 9.41 21.73 -4.84
C GLU A 143 10.31 21.81 -6.09
N LYS A 144 11.65 21.74 -5.93
CA LYS A 144 12.63 21.77 -7.02
C LYS A 144 12.78 20.46 -7.82
N LEU A 145 12.02 19.40 -7.52
CA LEU A 145 12.19 18.07 -8.12
C LEU A 145 11.03 17.63 -9.04
N CYS A 146 10.04 18.49 -9.28
CA CYS A 146 8.95 18.19 -10.21
C CYS A 146 9.35 18.68 -11.62
N VAL A 147 9.44 17.74 -12.56
CA VAL A 147 9.80 17.95 -13.98
C VAL A 147 8.63 17.59 -14.88
#